data_AF-N9RJK9-F1
#
_entry.id   AF-N9RJK9-F1
#
_cell.length_a   1.000
_cell.length_b   1.000
_cell.length_c   1.000
_cell.angle_alpha   90.00
_cell.angle_beta   90.00
_cell.angle_gamma   90.00
#
_symmetry.space_group_name_H-M   'P 1'
#
loop_
_entity.id
_entity.type
_entity.pdbx_description
1 polymer ?
#
loop_
_entity_poly.entity_id
_entity_poly.type
_entity_poly.pdbx_seq_one_letter_code
_entity_poly.pdbx_strand_id
1 'polypeptide(L)' 'MYTFTVEDEIADIVKQAAEDDNRTTRGQFRHFLISALKNEGLYPQNQSKSVMQTITQQGVEA' A
#
# COMPACT_ATOMS: atom_id res chain seq x y z
N MET A 1 4.80 -0.05 -14.15
CA MET A 1 4.66 -0.80 -12.88
C MET A 1 5.49 -0.07 -11.86
N TYR A 2 4.91 0.41 -10.76
CA TYR A 2 5.70 1.07 -9.71
C TYR A 2 6.37 0.01 -8.86
N THR A 3 7.67 0.14 -8.66
CA THR A 3 8.45 -0.73 -7.77
C THR A 3 8.62 -0.03 -6.43
N PHE A 4 8.34 -0.75 -5.36
CA PHE A 4 8.55 -0.28 -4.00
C PHE A 4 9.56 -1.22 -3.34
N THR A 5 10.62 -0.64 -2.78
CA THR A 5 11.67 -1.37 -2.06
C THR A 5 11.41 -1.26 -0.57
N VAL A 6 11.58 -2.38 0.12
CA VAL A 6 11.49 -2.47 1.58
C VAL A 6 12.73 -3.17 2.11
N GLU A 7 12.99 -2.99 3.40
CA GLU A 7 14.04 -3.73 4.11
C GLU A 7 13.76 -5.24 4.06
N ASP A 8 14.83 -6.04 3.99
CA ASP A 8 14.74 -7.49 3.86
C ASP A 8 13.96 -8.12 5.02
N GLU A 9 14.14 -7.60 6.24
CA GLU A 9 13.40 -8.05 7.43
C GLU A 9 11.89 -7.88 7.27
N ILE A 10 11.45 -6.74 6.73
CA ILE A 10 10.03 -6.50 6.45
C ILE A 10 9.53 -7.42 5.35
N ALA A 11 10.33 -7.63 4.30
CA ALA A 11 9.97 -8.54 3.22
C ALA A 11 9.77 -9.97 3.73
N ASP A 12 10.63 -10.45 4.62
CA ASP A 12 10.55 -11.80 5.17
C ASP A 12 9.36 -11.98 6.12
N ILE A 13 9.05 -10.98 6.96
CA ILE A 13 7.82 -10.99 7.78
C ILE A 13 6.57 -11.10 6.88
N VAL A 14 6.52 -10.35 5.78
CA VAL A 14 5.37 -10.37 4.86
C VAL A 14 5.27 -11.68 4.08
N LYS A 15 6.40 -12.28 3.70
CA LYS A 15 6.41 -13.60 3.06
C LYS A 15 5.85 -14.66 4.00
N GLN A 16 6.36 -14.73 5.22
CA GLN A 16 5.90 -15.71 6.22
C GLN A 16 4.40 -15.57 6.48
N ALA A 17 3.92 -14.35 6.73
CA ALA A 17 2.50 -14.11 6.96
C ALA A 17 1.62 -14.44 5.72
N ALA A 18 2.17 -14.32 4.51
CA ALA A 18 1.46 -14.70 3.30
C ALA A 18 1.33 -16.21 3.15
N GLU A 19 2.38 -16.97 3.53
CA GLU A 19 2.35 -18.43 3.56
C GLU A 19 1.33 -18.95 4.58
N ASP A 20 1.33 -18.38 5.79
CA ASP A 20 0.40 -18.75 6.86
C ASP A 20 -1.07 -18.51 6.45
N ASP A 21 -1.34 -17.42 5.73
CA ASP A 21 -2.68 -17.05 5.25
C ASP A 21 -3.05 -17.69 3.89
N ASN A 22 -2.17 -18.51 3.29
CA ASN A 22 -2.31 -19.06 1.94
C ASN A 22 -2.62 -17.97 0.87
N ARG A 23 -1.87 -16.87 0.93
CA ARG A 23 -1.97 -15.69 0.06
C ARG A 23 -0.68 -15.45 -0.71
N THR A 24 -0.76 -14.62 -1.75
CA THR A 24 0.46 -14.11 -2.40
C THR A 24 1.12 -13.06 -1.53
N THR A 25 2.46 -13.03 -1.49
CA THR A 25 3.26 -12.00 -0.77
C THR A 25 2.83 -10.58 -1.15
N ARG A 26 2.57 -10.33 -2.45
CA ARG A 26 2.06 -9.03 -2.92
C ARG A 26 0.68 -8.70 -2.33
N GLY A 27 -0.21 -9.69 -2.24
CA GLY A 27 -1.53 -9.53 -1.65
C GLY A 27 -1.45 -9.21 -0.16
N GLN A 28 -0.59 -9.92 0.57
CA GLN A 28 -0.39 -9.71 2.00
C GLN A 28 0.28 -8.37 2.30
N PHE A 29 1.30 -7.99 1.51
CA PHE A 29 1.93 -6.67 1.58
C PHE A 29 0.89 -5.55 1.42
N ARG A 30 0.05 -5.66 0.39
CA ARG A 30 -1.02 -4.69 0.15
C ARG A 30 -2.01 -4.65 1.31
N HIS A 31 -2.37 -5.80 1.87
CA HIS A 31 -3.29 -5.86 3.00
C HIS A 31 -2.74 -5.10 4.21
N PHE A 32 -1.50 -5.38 4.61
CA PHE A 32 -0.86 -4.70 5.73
C PHE A 32 -0.68 -3.20 5.48
N LEU A 33 -0.25 -2.80 4.28
CA LEU A 33 -0.11 -1.39 3.95
C LEU A 33 -1.44 -0.65 4.04
N ILE A 34 -2.53 -1.23 3.51
CA ILE A 34 -3.86 -0.62 3.63
C ILE A 34 -4.29 -0.52 5.10
N SER A 35 -4.07 -1.57 5.89
CA SER A 35 -4.41 -1.57 7.32
C SER A 35 -3.63 -0.52 8.10
N ALA A 36 -2.31 -0.40 7.86
CA ALA A 36 -1.46 0.61 8.47
C ALA A 36 -1.93 2.03 8.09
N LEU A 37 -2.17 2.28 6.80
CA LEU A 37 -2.68 3.58 6.35
C LEU A 37 -4.04 3.92 6.97
N LYS A 38 -4.92 2.93 7.19
CA LYS A 38 -6.20 3.16 7.88
C LYS A 38 -6.01 3.53 9.34
N ASN A 39 -5.10 2.84 10.04
CA ASN A 39 -4.79 3.12 11.44
C ASN A 39 -4.21 4.52 11.62
N GLU A 40 -3.37 4.97 10.68
CA GLU A 40 -2.81 6.33 10.67
C GLU A 40 -3.81 7.39 10.16
N GLY A 41 -5.04 7.00 9.78
CA GLY A 41 -6.04 7.91 9.20
C GLY A 41 -5.68 8.43 7.80
N LEU A 42 -4.63 7.90 7.17
CA LEU A 42 -4.13 8.27 5.85
C LEU A 42 -4.84 7.52 4.72
N TYR A 43 -5.47 6.39 5.03
CA TYR A 43 -6.25 5.65 4.04
C TYR A 43 -7.64 6.26 3.91
N PRO A 44 -8.03 6.70 2.70
CA PRO A 44 -9.33 7.32 2.51
C PRO A 44 -10.45 6.33 2.79
N GLN A 45 -11.22 6.55 3.85
CA GLN A 45 -12.32 5.67 4.23
C GLN A 45 -13.54 5.74 3.31
N ASN A 46 -13.69 6.83 2.52
CA ASN A 46 -14.80 7.01 1.57
C ASN A 46 -14.38 7.86 0.35
N GLN A 47 -13.42 7.39 -0.44
CA GLN A 47 -13.21 7.98 -1.76
C GLN A 47 -14.10 7.27 -2.79
N SER A 48 -15.29 7.82 -3.02
CA SER A 48 -16.05 7.62 -4.25
C SER A 48 -15.16 7.99 -5.44
N LYS A 49 -14.45 7.02 -6.03
CA LYS A 49 -13.80 7.00 -7.36
C LYS A 49 -13.07 8.26 -7.90
N SER A 50 -12.88 9.33 -7.12
CA SER A 50 -12.54 10.65 -7.64
C SER A 50 -11.17 11.18 -7.19
N VAL A 51 -10.37 10.36 -6.51
CA VAL A 51 -9.01 10.75 -6.07
C VAL A 51 -7.90 10.12 -6.90
N MET A 52 -8.25 9.40 -7.97
CA MET A 52 -7.28 9.15 -9.04
C MET A 52 -6.93 10.42 -9.85
N GLN A 53 -7.62 11.56 -9.64
CA GLN A 53 -7.39 12.76 -10.45
C GLN A 53 -6.58 13.88 -9.77
N THR A 54 -6.36 13.85 -8.46
CA THR A 54 -5.72 14.99 -7.76
C THR A 54 -4.21 14.82 -7.53
N ILE A 55 -3.66 13.61 -7.65
CA ILE A 55 -2.19 13.41 -7.57
C ILE A 55 -1.48 13.93 -8.85
N THR A 56 -2.24 14.21 -9.93
CA THR A 56 -1.69 14.72 -11.21
C THR A 56 -1.53 16.25 -11.25
N GLN A 57 -1.92 17.00 -10.20
CA GLN A 57 -1.94 18.48 -10.25
C GLN A 57 -1.11 19.17 -9.16
N GLN A 58 -0.02 18.56 -8.68
CA GLN A 58 0.99 19.27 -7.87
C GLN A 58 2.41 19.04 -8.40
N GLY A 59 2.58 19.24 -9.70
CA GLY A 59 3.88 19.12 -10.37
C GLY A 59 3.95 19.88 -11.69
N VAL A 60 3.44 21.12 -11.74
CA VAL A 60 3.78 22.11 -12.80
C VAL A 60 3.41 23.51 -12.31
N GLU A 61 4.17 24.06 -11.38
CA GLU A 61 4.36 25.52 -11.23
C GLU A 61 5.77 25.78 -10.67
N ALA A 62 6.73 26.00 -11.58
CA ALA A 62 7.91 26.88 -11.45
C ALA A 62 8.67 26.89 -12.79
#